data_AF-A0A5E6XDL3-F1
#
_entry.id   AF-A0A5E6XDL3-F1
#
_cell.length_a   1.000
_cell.length_b   1.000
_cell.length_c   1.000
_cell.angle_alpha   90.00
_cell.angle_beta   90.00
_cell.angle_gamma   90.00
#
_symmetry.space_group_name_H-M   'P 1'
#
loop_
_entity.id
_entity.type
_entity.pdbx_description
1 polymer ?
#
loop_
_entity_poly.entity_id
_entity_poly.type
_entity_poly.pdbx_seq_one_letter_code
_entity_poly.pdbx_strand_id
1 'polypeptide(L)'
;MGHVPSWMLQSAHNYLKAAEVLDTQNLPHVAQVNAAIGMEILLKSFICVPDHHQGTSGETWKLDSVALAKAHQYLKSVAKTFRRTPDKHDLLTLFHAIPAAVRSSLALNSQEESFERYRDVFTNSRYPYESNSWKFSDPELMKLLRWTLANVVGYYKEHGCEEPFVLDYIAEVQAQASAE
;
A
#
# COMPACT_ATOMS: atom_id res chain seq x y z
N MET A 1 1.05 13.96 -16.26
CA MET A 1 0.99 12.92 -15.21
C MET A 1 -0.29 13.11 -14.42
N GLY A 2 -1.02 12.03 -14.14
CA GLY A 2 -2.14 12.10 -13.20
C GLY A 2 -1.58 12.48 -11.83
N HIS A 3 -2.20 13.47 -11.18
CA HIS A 3 -1.86 13.90 -9.84
C HIS A 3 -1.93 12.70 -8.91
N VAL A 4 -0.79 12.22 -8.42
CA VAL A 4 -0.78 11.26 -7.33
C VAL A 4 -0.79 12.08 -6.05
N PRO A 5 -1.78 11.90 -5.19
CA PRO A 5 -1.86 12.64 -3.95
C PRO A 5 -0.63 12.32 -3.09
N SER A 6 0.34 13.24 -3.06
CA SER A 6 1.55 13.14 -2.24
C SER A 6 1.22 12.91 -0.76
N TRP A 7 0.08 13.43 -0.31
CA TRP A 7 -0.47 13.19 1.02
C TRP A 7 -0.87 11.72 1.26
N MET A 8 -1.25 10.93 0.25
CA MET A 8 -1.48 9.48 0.42
C MET A 8 -0.16 8.73 0.62
N LEU A 9 0.91 9.12 -0.10
CA LEU A 9 2.25 8.57 0.14
C LEU A 9 2.75 8.91 1.54
N GLN A 10 2.55 10.16 1.97
CA GLN A 10 2.86 10.60 3.32
C GLN A 10 2.04 9.83 4.37
N SER A 11 0.76 9.60 4.11
CA SER A 11 -0.10 8.81 4.99
C SER A 11 0.40 7.36 5.10
N ALA A 12 0.73 6.70 3.99
CA ALA A 12 1.33 5.37 3.99
C ALA A 12 2.65 5.33 4.79
N HIS A 13 3.50 6.34 4.64
CA HIS A 13 4.74 6.49 5.39
C HIS A 13 4.50 6.67 6.90
N ASN A 14 3.49 7.43 7.29
CA ASN A 14 3.13 7.59 8.71
C ASN A 14 2.70 6.25 9.33
N TYR A 15 1.95 5.42 8.60
CA TYR A 15 1.59 4.08 9.05
C TYR A 15 2.79 3.13 9.11
N LEU A 16 3.77 3.28 8.21
CA LEU A 16 5.05 2.56 8.31
C LEU A 16 5.81 2.96 9.59
N LYS A 17 5.99 4.27 9.84
CA LYS A 17 6.63 4.77 11.07
C LYS A 17 5.91 4.27 12.33
N ALA A 18 4.58 4.27 12.33
CA ALA A 18 3.79 3.72 13.42
C ALA A 18 4.02 2.21 13.60
N ALA A 19 4.04 1.43 12.50
CA ALA A 19 4.33 0.01 12.54
C ALA A 19 5.71 -0.28 13.14
N GLU A 20 6.73 0.47 12.73
CA GLU A 20 8.10 0.34 13.25
C GLU A 20 8.18 0.64 14.75
N VAL A 21 7.57 1.74 15.21
CA VAL A 21 7.50 2.05 16.64
C VAL A 21 6.83 0.91 17.41
N LEU A 22 5.68 0.42 16.93
CA LEU A 22 4.95 -0.67 17.59
C LEU A 22 5.76 -1.97 17.65
N ASP A 23 6.52 -2.28 16.59
CA ASP A 23 7.40 -3.45 16.55
C ASP A 23 8.50 -3.34 17.63
N THR A 24 9.13 -2.15 17.78
CA THR A 24 10.12 -1.93 18.86
C THR A 24 9.54 -2.04 20.27
N GLN A 25 8.23 -1.86 20.42
CA GLN A 25 7.52 -2.03 21.69
C GLN A 25 7.04 -3.48 21.92
N ASN A 26 7.48 -4.45 21.10
CA ASN A 26 7.04 -5.84 21.14
C ASN A 26 5.52 -6.02 20.94
N LEU A 27 4.93 -5.23 20.04
CA LEU A 27 3.51 -5.32 19.64
C LEU A 27 3.36 -5.76 18.17
N PRO A 28 3.92 -6.92 17.77
CA PRO A 28 4.11 -7.29 16.36
C PRO A 28 2.79 -7.45 15.59
N HIS A 29 1.73 -7.88 16.28
CA HIS A 29 0.40 -8.00 15.66
C HIS A 29 -0.19 -6.65 15.29
N VAL A 30 -0.06 -5.66 16.18
CA VAL A 30 -0.54 -4.29 15.95
C VAL A 30 0.34 -3.60 14.91
N ALA A 31 1.65 -3.86 14.93
CA ALA A 31 2.59 -3.40 13.91
C ALA A 31 2.21 -3.92 12.52
N GLN A 32 1.93 -5.22 12.38
CA GLN A 32 1.52 -5.81 11.10
C GLN A 32 0.20 -5.24 10.59
N VAL A 33 -0.78 -4.97 11.45
CA VAL A 33 -2.02 -4.28 11.04
C VAL A 33 -1.74 -2.88 10.52
N ASN A 34 -0.86 -2.11 11.16
CA ASN A 34 -0.46 -0.79 10.67
C ASN A 34 0.30 -0.87 9.34
N ALA A 35 1.18 -1.86 9.17
CA ALA A 35 1.84 -2.12 7.89
C ALA A 35 0.82 -2.48 6.78
N ALA A 36 -0.22 -3.26 7.10
CA ALA A 36 -1.29 -3.56 6.15
C ALA A 36 -2.06 -2.30 5.73
N ILE A 37 -2.35 -1.39 6.66
CA ILE A 37 -2.99 -0.10 6.36
C ILE A 37 -2.11 0.75 5.45
N GLY A 38 -0.82 0.87 5.79
CA GLY A 38 0.14 1.62 4.96
C GLY A 38 0.23 1.06 3.55
N MET A 39 0.28 -0.27 3.41
CA MET A 39 0.29 -0.94 2.11
C MET A 39 -1.00 -0.71 1.32
N GLU A 40 -2.16 -0.82 1.97
CA GLU A 40 -3.45 -0.54 1.35
C GLU A 40 -3.50 0.88 0.77
N ILE A 41 -3.07 1.89 1.55
CA ILE A 41 -3.04 3.29 1.11
C ILE A 41 -2.10 3.46 -0.09
N LEU A 42 -0.92 2.85 -0.04
CA LEU A 42 0.09 2.96 -1.10
C LEU A 42 -0.37 2.32 -2.42
N LEU A 43 -1.04 1.16 -2.36
CA LEU A 43 -1.62 0.56 -3.58
C LEU A 43 -2.79 1.41 -4.10
N LYS A 44 -3.63 1.94 -3.20
CA LYS A 44 -4.75 2.80 -3.56
C LYS A 44 -4.32 4.10 -4.23
N SER A 45 -3.16 4.66 -3.91
CA SER A 45 -2.69 5.90 -4.53
C SER A 45 -2.53 5.80 -6.06
N PHE A 46 -2.39 4.58 -6.61
CA PHE A 46 -2.30 4.35 -8.06
C PHE A 46 -3.65 4.17 -8.76
N ILE A 47 -4.72 3.91 -8.01
CA ILE A 47 -6.04 3.57 -8.55
C ILE A 47 -7.14 4.50 -8.01
N CYS A 48 -6.75 5.61 -7.40
CA CYS A 48 -7.65 6.67 -6.95
C CYS A 48 -7.83 7.71 -8.05
N VAL A 49 -9.03 8.28 -8.12
CA VAL A 49 -9.37 9.44 -8.96
C VAL A 49 -9.90 10.58 -8.08
N PRO A 50 -9.66 11.86 -8.43
CA PRO A 50 -10.20 12.99 -7.66
C PRO A 50 -11.73 12.90 -7.57
N ASP A 51 -12.29 13.26 -6.41
CA ASP A 51 -13.73 13.24 -6.17
C ASP A 51 -14.26 14.62 -5.78
N HIS A 52 -13.84 15.15 -4.63
CA HIS A 52 -14.25 16.48 -4.16
C HIS A 52 -13.05 17.32 -3.67
N HIS A 53 -13.22 18.65 -3.68
CA HIS A 53 -12.28 19.63 -3.11
C HIS A 53 -10.84 19.56 -3.65
N GLN A 54 -10.70 19.23 -4.94
CA GLN A 54 -9.42 19.16 -5.64
C GLN A 54 -8.57 20.42 -5.42
N GLY A 55 -7.30 20.23 -5.07
CA GLY A 55 -6.34 21.32 -4.82
C GLY A 55 -6.49 22.02 -3.46
N THR A 56 -7.27 21.46 -2.52
CA THR A 56 -7.38 21.97 -1.13
C THR A 56 -6.91 20.93 -0.13
N SER A 57 -6.73 21.32 1.14
CA SER A 57 -6.46 20.38 2.24
C SER A 57 -7.61 19.40 2.53
N GLY A 58 -8.82 19.67 2.00
CA GLY A 58 -9.99 18.80 2.10
C GLY A 58 -10.19 17.90 0.89
N GLU A 59 -9.21 17.80 -0.01
CA GLU A 59 -9.31 16.98 -1.21
C GLU A 59 -9.62 15.52 -0.88
N THR A 60 -10.64 14.98 -1.55
CA THR A 60 -11.05 13.59 -1.40
C THR A 60 -10.91 12.84 -2.72
N TRP A 61 -10.68 11.54 -2.58
CA TRP A 61 -10.38 10.64 -3.68
C TRP A 61 -11.28 9.41 -3.57
N LYS A 62 -11.74 8.93 -4.71
CA LYS A 62 -12.49 7.67 -4.81
C LYS A 62 -11.69 6.64 -5.59
N LEU A 63 -11.90 5.37 -5.27
CA LEU A 63 -11.28 4.29 -6.01
C LEU A 63 -11.92 4.15 -7.39
N ASP A 64 -11.08 3.90 -8.39
CA ASP A 64 -11.50 3.52 -9.73
C ASP A 64 -12.18 2.15 -9.67
N SER A 65 -13.51 2.18 -9.60
CA SER A 65 -14.35 0.98 -9.60
C SER A 65 -14.19 0.12 -10.85
N VAL A 66 -13.80 0.70 -11.98
CA VAL A 66 -13.56 -0.03 -13.24
C VAL A 66 -12.26 -0.80 -13.14
N ALA A 67 -11.20 -0.19 -12.62
CA ALA A 67 -9.92 -0.87 -12.37
C ALA A 67 -10.09 -2.04 -11.38
N LEU A 68 -10.81 -1.82 -10.27
CA LEU A 68 -11.13 -2.86 -9.29
C LEU A 68 -11.96 -4.00 -9.88
N ALA A 69 -12.98 -3.69 -10.69
CA ALA A 69 -13.81 -4.71 -11.33
C ALA A 69 -13.00 -5.59 -12.29
N LYS A 70 -12.10 -4.98 -13.08
CA LYS A 70 -11.19 -5.71 -13.99
C LYS A 70 -10.24 -6.62 -13.22
N ALA A 71 -9.61 -6.11 -12.16
CA ALA A 71 -8.71 -6.89 -11.30
C ALA A 71 -9.45 -8.09 -10.68
N HIS A 72 -10.64 -7.85 -10.15
CA HIS A 72 -11.48 -8.91 -9.58
C HIS A 72 -11.88 -9.97 -10.61
N GLN A 73 -12.27 -9.56 -11.83
CA GLN A 73 -12.59 -10.49 -12.91
C GLN A 73 -11.38 -11.35 -13.30
N TYR A 74 -10.20 -10.75 -13.38
CA TYR A 74 -8.95 -11.49 -13.62
C TYR A 74 -8.70 -12.50 -12.50
N LEU A 75 -8.77 -12.10 -11.23
CA LEU A 75 -8.55 -13.00 -10.10
C LEU A 75 -9.55 -14.17 -10.08
N LYS A 76 -10.80 -13.95 -10.54
CA LYS A 76 -11.77 -15.03 -10.73
C LYS A 76 -11.37 -15.99 -11.85
N SER A 77 -10.87 -15.47 -12.98
CA SER A 77 -10.49 -16.31 -14.12
C SER A 77 -9.27 -17.20 -13.83
N VAL A 78 -8.39 -16.77 -12.92
CA VAL A 78 -7.24 -17.57 -12.45
C VAL A 78 -7.49 -18.28 -11.11
N ALA A 79 -8.75 -18.38 -10.68
CA ALA A 79 -9.18 -19.06 -9.45
C ALA A 79 -8.50 -18.57 -8.15
N LYS A 80 -8.01 -17.31 -8.12
CA LYS A 80 -7.43 -16.66 -6.94
C LYS A 80 -8.46 -15.91 -6.09
N THR A 81 -9.74 -15.85 -6.49
CA THR A 81 -10.83 -15.37 -5.64
C THR A 81 -12.17 -16.02 -6.02
N PHE A 82 -12.98 -16.30 -5.00
CA PHE A 82 -14.37 -16.76 -5.16
C PHE A 82 -15.38 -15.70 -4.66
N ARG A 83 -14.91 -14.51 -4.28
CA ARG A 83 -15.78 -13.42 -3.79
C ARG A 83 -16.75 -12.99 -4.90
N ARG A 84 -18.00 -12.69 -4.49
CA ARG A 84 -19.04 -12.25 -5.42
C ARG A 84 -18.75 -10.86 -6.00
N THR A 85 -18.25 -9.96 -5.17
CA THR A 85 -17.95 -8.57 -5.52
C THR A 85 -16.46 -8.28 -5.34
N PRO A 86 -15.91 -7.29 -6.08
CA PRO A 86 -14.57 -6.77 -5.83
C PRO A 86 -14.42 -6.32 -4.38
N ASP A 87 -13.30 -6.66 -3.77
CA ASP A 87 -12.96 -6.19 -2.43
C ASP A 87 -11.93 -5.07 -2.51
N LYS A 88 -12.30 -3.90 -1.99
CA LYS A 88 -11.47 -2.69 -2.00
C LYS A 88 -10.40 -2.66 -0.90
N HIS A 89 -10.34 -3.68 -0.05
CA HIS A 89 -9.35 -3.85 1.03
C HIS A 89 -8.45 -5.06 0.80
N ASP A 90 -8.73 -5.87 -0.23
CA ASP A 90 -7.94 -7.01 -0.61
C ASP A 90 -6.66 -6.56 -1.34
N LEU A 91 -5.50 -6.72 -0.68
CA LEU A 91 -4.22 -6.26 -1.24
C LEU A 91 -3.90 -6.89 -2.60
N LEU A 92 -4.31 -8.14 -2.84
CA LEU A 92 -4.10 -8.80 -4.13
C LEU A 92 -5.00 -8.20 -5.21
N THR A 93 -6.25 -7.88 -4.87
CA THR A 93 -7.16 -7.15 -5.78
C THR A 93 -6.62 -5.75 -6.09
N LEU A 94 -6.13 -5.03 -5.09
CA LEU A 94 -5.53 -3.70 -5.27
C LEU A 94 -4.26 -3.77 -6.14
N PHE A 95 -3.39 -4.74 -5.90
CA PHE A 95 -2.21 -5.00 -6.73
C PHE A 95 -2.61 -5.19 -8.19
N HIS A 96 -3.53 -6.10 -8.51
CA HIS A 96 -3.94 -6.35 -9.89
C HIS A 96 -4.73 -5.20 -10.53
N ALA A 97 -5.24 -4.26 -9.74
CA ALA A 97 -5.88 -3.03 -10.25
C ALA A 97 -4.85 -1.99 -10.73
N ILE A 98 -3.60 -2.05 -10.25
CA ILE A 98 -2.53 -1.19 -10.75
C ILE A 98 -2.17 -1.58 -12.19
N PRO A 99 -2.04 -0.60 -13.12
CA PRO A 99 -1.62 -0.88 -14.50
C PRO A 99 -0.35 -1.74 -14.56
N ALA A 100 -0.36 -2.77 -15.40
CA ALA A 100 0.74 -3.76 -15.47
C ALA A 100 2.11 -3.12 -15.76
N ALA A 101 2.15 -2.06 -16.57
CA ALA A 101 3.37 -1.30 -16.83
C ALA A 101 3.93 -0.67 -15.55
N VAL A 102 3.07 -0.04 -14.74
CA VAL A 102 3.48 0.59 -13.46
C VAL A 102 3.96 -0.46 -12.47
N ARG A 103 3.25 -1.59 -12.34
CA ARG A 103 3.70 -2.71 -11.49
C ARG A 103 5.08 -3.23 -11.89
N SER A 104 5.33 -3.31 -13.19
CA SER A 104 6.61 -3.76 -13.73
C SER A 104 7.73 -2.76 -13.43
N SER A 105 7.49 -1.46 -13.63
CA SER A 105 8.45 -0.39 -13.30
C SER A 105 8.79 -0.35 -11.81
N LEU A 106 7.83 -0.66 -10.93
CA LEU A 106 8.01 -0.72 -9.48
C LEU A 106 8.55 -2.07 -8.96
N ALA A 107 8.85 -3.01 -9.87
CA ALA A 107 9.23 -4.39 -9.57
C ALA A 107 8.21 -5.18 -8.71
N LEU A 108 6.96 -4.73 -8.62
CA LEU A 108 5.93 -5.32 -7.76
C LEU A 108 5.50 -6.72 -8.19
N ASN A 109 5.68 -7.07 -9.47
CA ASN A 109 5.36 -8.41 -9.97
C ASN A 109 6.14 -9.51 -9.22
N SER A 110 7.35 -9.21 -8.74
CA SER A 110 8.15 -10.14 -7.94
C SER A 110 7.56 -10.41 -6.54
N GLN A 111 6.57 -9.62 -6.12
CA GLN A 111 6.00 -9.63 -4.77
C GLN A 111 4.53 -10.10 -4.76
N GLU A 112 4.01 -10.63 -5.87
CA GLU A 112 2.59 -11.04 -5.98
C GLU A 112 2.18 -12.03 -4.88
N GLU A 113 3.02 -13.03 -4.59
CA GLU A 113 2.75 -14.02 -3.54
C GLU A 113 2.63 -13.37 -2.15
N SER A 114 3.41 -12.31 -1.88
CA SER A 114 3.31 -11.55 -0.65
C SER A 114 1.97 -10.82 -0.56
N PHE A 115 1.52 -10.19 -1.65
CA PHE A 115 0.19 -9.56 -1.70
C PHE A 115 -0.94 -10.57 -1.50
N GLU A 116 -0.79 -11.78 -2.04
CA GLU A 116 -1.73 -12.88 -1.83
C GLU A 116 -1.75 -13.37 -0.38
N ARG A 117 -0.59 -13.55 0.24
CA ARG A 117 -0.46 -13.96 1.64
C ARG A 117 -1.10 -12.96 2.60
N TYR A 118 -0.85 -11.66 2.40
CA TYR A 118 -1.28 -10.61 3.33
C TYR A 118 -2.62 -9.96 2.97
N ARG A 119 -3.31 -10.49 1.96
CA ARG A 119 -4.46 -9.84 1.31
C ARG A 119 -5.58 -9.38 2.25
N ASP A 120 -5.80 -10.10 3.35
CA ASP A 120 -6.89 -9.82 4.30
C ASP A 120 -6.39 -9.41 5.69
N VAL A 121 -5.10 -9.09 5.84
CA VAL A 121 -4.56 -8.77 7.17
C VAL A 121 -5.29 -7.58 7.79
N PHE A 122 -5.51 -6.52 7.02
CA PHE A 122 -6.20 -5.33 7.51
C PHE A 122 -7.62 -5.63 8.00
N THR A 123 -8.38 -6.47 7.28
CA THR A 123 -9.78 -6.76 7.61
C THR A 123 -9.89 -7.78 8.76
N ASN A 124 -9.08 -8.85 8.71
CA ASN A 124 -9.22 -10.01 9.57
C ASN A 124 -8.32 -10.00 10.81
N SER A 125 -7.30 -9.14 10.89
CA SER A 125 -6.32 -9.17 11.99
C SER A 125 -6.55 -8.09 13.05
N ARG A 126 -7.60 -7.26 12.95
CA ARG A 126 -7.82 -6.17 13.92
C ARG A 126 -8.14 -6.67 15.34
N TYR A 127 -8.81 -7.81 15.44
CA TYR A 127 -9.29 -8.35 16.71
C TYR A 127 -8.70 -9.75 16.94
N PRO A 128 -7.49 -9.85 17.54
CA PRO A 128 -6.79 -11.13 17.71
C PRO A 128 -7.51 -12.13 18.61
N TYR A 129 -8.56 -11.73 19.33
CA TYR A 129 -9.40 -12.62 20.13
C TYR A 129 -10.53 -13.29 19.33
N GLU A 130 -10.88 -12.81 18.13
CA GLU A 130 -11.94 -13.41 17.31
C GLU A 130 -11.51 -14.75 16.73
N SER A 131 -12.37 -15.75 16.69
CA SER A 131 -12.01 -17.11 16.25
C SER A 131 -11.45 -17.16 14.82
N ASN A 132 -11.94 -16.28 13.95
CA ASN A 132 -11.55 -16.22 12.53
C ASN A 132 -10.38 -15.26 12.27
N SER A 133 -9.82 -14.62 13.30
CA SER A 133 -8.70 -13.69 13.09
C SER A 133 -7.38 -14.42 12.89
N TRP A 134 -6.55 -13.83 12.05
CA TRP A 134 -5.19 -14.28 11.85
C TRP A 134 -4.42 -14.17 13.18
N LYS A 135 -3.80 -15.27 13.64
CA LYS A 135 -3.16 -15.35 14.98
C LYS A 135 -1.66 -15.08 14.99
N PHE A 136 -1.05 -15.12 13.81
CA PHE A 136 0.39 -15.00 13.67
C PHE A 136 0.77 -13.61 13.16
N SER A 137 1.90 -13.09 13.63
CA SER A 137 2.49 -11.90 13.04
C SER A 137 3.93 -12.18 12.63
N ASP A 138 4.35 -11.52 11.57
CA ASP A 138 5.71 -11.58 11.05
C ASP A 138 6.13 -10.21 10.49
N PRO A 139 7.45 -9.92 10.43
CA PRO A 139 7.92 -8.62 10.01
C PRO A 139 7.89 -8.41 8.49
N GLU A 140 7.53 -9.42 7.68
CA GLU A 140 7.72 -9.36 6.23
C GLU A 140 6.78 -8.38 5.55
N LEU A 141 5.54 -8.20 6.04
CA LEU A 141 4.64 -7.18 5.49
C LEU A 141 5.17 -5.76 5.74
N MET A 142 5.79 -5.51 6.90
CA MET A 142 6.42 -4.23 7.21
C MET A 142 7.65 -3.98 6.33
N LYS A 143 8.50 -5.00 6.12
CA LYS A 143 9.64 -4.93 5.18
C LYS A 143 9.17 -4.66 3.75
N LEU A 144 8.12 -5.35 3.31
CA LEU A 144 7.52 -5.17 2.00
C LEU A 144 6.96 -3.75 1.84
N LEU A 145 6.29 -3.20 2.86
CA LEU A 145 5.82 -1.82 2.85
C LEU A 145 6.99 -0.83 2.71
N ARG A 146 8.04 -0.98 3.52
CA ARG A 146 9.24 -0.13 3.43
C ARG A 146 9.86 -0.15 2.04
N TRP A 147 10.06 -1.35 1.49
CA TRP A 147 10.60 -1.54 0.15
C TRP A 147 9.70 -0.95 -0.95
N THR A 148 8.39 -1.20 -0.85
CA THR A 148 7.41 -0.70 -1.83
C THR A 148 7.35 0.83 -1.80
N LEU A 149 7.35 1.44 -0.62
CA LEU A 149 7.36 2.89 -0.46
C LEU A 149 8.61 3.52 -1.11
N ALA A 150 9.79 2.94 -0.86
CA ALA A 150 11.03 3.42 -1.48
C ALA A 150 10.96 3.36 -3.03
N ASN A 151 10.48 2.26 -3.60
CA ASN A 151 10.32 2.13 -5.06
C ASN A 151 9.30 3.12 -5.61
N VAL A 152 8.18 3.32 -4.91
CA VAL A 152 7.14 4.26 -5.31
C VAL A 152 7.65 5.70 -5.31
N VAL A 153 8.38 6.10 -4.26
CA VAL A 153 9.04 7.42 -4.19
C VAL A 153 10.08 7.58 -5.30
N GLY A 154 10.91 6.55 -5.54
CA GLY A 154 11.88 6.54 -6.64
C GLY A 154 11.20 6.71 -8.01
N TYR A 155 10.13 5.96 -8.26
CA TYR A 155 9.32 6.07 -9.47
C TYR A 155 8.79 7.49 -9.67
N TYR A 156 8.24 8.14 -8.64
CA TYR A 156 7.77 9.53 -8.76
C TYR A 156 8.92 10.50 -9.05
N LYS A 157 10.08 10.29 -8.42
CA LYS A 157 11.25 11.13 -8.65
C LYS A 157 11.77 11.03 -10.08
N GLU A 158 11.89 9.82 -10.63
CA GLU A 158 12.29 9.57 -12.03
C GLU A 158 11.35 10.24 -13.04
N HIS A 159 10.09 10.38 -12.64
CA HIS A 159 9.04 11.01 -13.41
C HIS A 159 8.92 12.54 -13.17
N GLY A 160 9.88 13.14 -12.47
CA GLY A 160 9.95 14.60 -12.28
C GLY A 160 9.02 15.16 -11.21
N CYS A 161 8.57 14.33 -10.26
CA CYS A 161 7.78 14.81 -9.13
C CYS A 161 8.62 15.67 -8.18
N GLU A 162 8.13 16.87 -7.88
CA GLU A 162 8.74 17.85 -6.96
C GLU A 162 7.91 18.04 -5.68
N GLU A 163 6.96 17.14 -5.43
CA GLU A 163 6.13 17.18 -4.22
C GLU A 163 7.00 17.12 -2.96
N PRO A 164 6.76 17.97 -1.93
CA PRO A 164 7.62 18.08 -0.75
C PRO A 164 7.91 16.73 -0.09
N PHE A 165 6.87 15.90 0.10
CA PHE A 165 7.02 14.58 0.70
C PHE A 165 8.04 13.68 -0.03
N VAL A 166 8.02 13.68 -1.37
CA VAL A 166 8.93 12.86 -2.18
C VAL A 166 10.38 13.32 -1.99
N LEU A 167 10.61 14.63 -1.99
CA LEU A 167 11.94 15.22 -1.78
C LEU A 167 12.45 14.98 -0.36
N ASP A 168 11.60 15.20 0.64
CA ASP A 168 11.92 15.02 2.06
C ASP A 168 12.24 13.56 2.38
N TYR A 169 11.46 12.61 1.84
CA TYR A 169 11.72 11.18 2.03
C TYR A 169 13.08 10.77 1.46
N ILE A 170 13.42 11.24 0.25
CA ILE A 170 14.72 10.94 -0.37
C ILE A 170 15.86 11.49 0.48
N ALA A 171 15.72 12.72 0.98
CA ALA A 171 16.72 13.33 1.86
C ALA A 171 16.86 12.54 3.18
N GLU A 172 15.75 12.11 3.79
CA GLU A 172 15.74 11.28 5.01
C GLU A 172 16.49 9.96 4.79
N VAL A 173 16.21 9.24 3.70
CA VAL A 173 16.88 7.97 3.37
C VAL A 173 18.38 8.17 3.10
N GLN A 174 18.76 9.23 2.39
CA GLN A 174 20.17 9.55 2.13
C GLN A 174 20.94 9.90 3.41
N ALA A 175 20.30 10.64 4.32
CA ALA A 175 20.90 10.97 5.61
C ALA A 175 21.13 9.72 6.47
N GLN A 176 20.16 8.79 6.49
CA GLN A 176 20.29 7.51 7.20
C GLN A 176 21.44 6.67 6.62
N ALA A 177 21.53 6.54 5.30
CA ALA A 177 22.60 5.79 4.63
C ALA A 177 24.00 6.40 4.83
N SER A 178 24.10 7.69 5.16
CA SER A 178 25.38 8.37 5.42
C SER A 178 25.82 8.28 6.90
N ALA A 179 24.94 7.78 7.77
CA ALA A 179 25.19 7.64 9.21
C ALA A 179 25.60 6.20 9.60
N GLU A 180 25.53 5.25 8.67
CA GLU A 180 25.99 3.85 8.78
C GLU A 180 27.40 3.68 8.20
#